data_AF-A0A7L3L270-F1
#
_entry.id   AF-A0A7L3L270-F1
#
_cell.length_a   1.000
_cell.length_b   1.000
_cell.length_c   1.000
_cell.angle_alpha   90.00
_cell.angle_beta   90.00
_cell.angle_gamma   90.00
#
_symmetry.space_group_name_H-M   'P 1'
#
loop_
_entity.id
_entity.type
_entity.pdbx_description
1 polymer ?
#
loop_
_entity_poly.entity_id
_entity_poly.type
_entity_poly.pdbx_seq_one_letter_code
_entity_poly.pdbx_strand_id
1 'polypeptide(L)'
;RFVIGREKPGQVSEVAQLISQTLEQERRQRELLEQHYAQYDADDDETGEYATDEEDDDMGPVIPGGDMAIEVFDLPENDDMFSPSDADTSKLTHKFKELQIKHAVTEAEIQKLKTKLQAAENEKVRWELEKTQLQQNIEENKERMMKLESYWIEAQTLCHTVNEHLKETQSQYQALEKKYNKAKKLIKDFQQK
;
A
#
# COMPACT_ATOMS: atom_id res chain seq x y z
N ARG A 1 2.57 -3.56 -39.57
CA ARG A 1 3.00 -2.14 -39.66
C ARG A 1 1.75 -1.29 -39.51
N PHE A 2 1.59 -0.59 -38.39
CA PHE A 2 0.47 0.34 -38.19
C PHE A 2 0.73 1.60 -39.01
N VAL A 3 -0.19 1.94 -39.90
CA VAL A 3 -0.07 3.09 -40.81
C VAL A 3 -0.86 4.23 -40.20
N ILE A 4 -0.19 5.07 -39.41
CA ILE A 4 -0.81 6.17 -38.68
C ILE A 4 -1.19 7.29 -39.67
N GLY A 5 -2.46 7.74 -39.64
CA GLY A 5 -2.89 9.02 -40.22
C GLY A 5 -3.16 9.05 -41.73
N ARG A 6 -3.61 7.95 -42.34
CA ARG A 6 -4.07 7.92 -43.76
C ARG A 6 -5.59 7.76 -43.90
N GLU A 7 -6.38 8.29 -42.97
CA GLU A 7 -7.85 8.30 -43.09
C GLU A 7 -8.30 9.40 -44.08
N LYS A 8 -9.34 9.12 -44.87
CA LYS A 8 -9.98 10.13 -45.72
C LYS A 8 -10.75 11.14 -44.85
N PRO A 9 -10.86 12.42 -45.24
CA PRO A 9 -11.65 13.41 -44.50
C PRO A 9 -13.10 12.89 -44.35
N GLY A 10 -13.56 12.76 -43.10
CA GLY A 10 -14.87 12.21 -42.74
C GLY A 10 -14.86 10.77 -42.20
N GLN A 11 -13.71 10.08 -42.17
CA GLN A 11 -13.54 8.81 -41.46
C GLN A 11 -12.89 9.02 -40.10
N VAL A 12 -13.45 8.42 -39.05
CA VAL A 12 -12.88 8.45 -37.70
C VAL A 12 -11.64 7.57 -37.69
N SER A 13 -10.50 8.16 -37.31
CA SER A 13 -9.22 7.43 -37.27
C SER A 13 -9.29 6.24 -36.34
N GLU A 14 -8.76 5.09 -36.76
CA GLU A 14 -8.64 3.90 -35.90
C GLU A 14 -7.80 4.21 -34.65
N VAL A 15 -6.78 5.05 -34.81
CA VAL A 15 -5.98 5.56 -33.69
C VAL A 15 -6.80 6.49 -32.81
N ALA A 16 -7.64 7.36 -33.37
CA ALA A 16 -8.54 8.21 -32.58
C ALA A 16 -9.61 7.41 -31.82
N GLN A 17 -10.10 6.29 -32.39
CA GLN A 17 -11.00 5.37 -31.69
C GLN A 17 -10.30 4.66 -30.53
N LEU A 18 -9.08 4.16 -30.75
CA LEU A 18 -8.27 3.54 -29.69
C LEU A 18 -7.93 4.54 -28.58
N ILE A 19 -7.59 5.78 -28.91
CA ILE A 19 -7.37 6.84 -27.92
C ILE A 19 -8.66 7.13 -27.15
N SER A 20 -9.79 7.26 -27.84
CA SER A 20 -11.09 7.53 -27.20
C SER A 20 -11.49 6.39 -26.25
N GLN A 21 -11.33 5.14 -26.68
CA GLN A 21 -11.60 3.95 -25.86
C GLN A 21 -10.68 3.88 -24.63
N THR A 22 -9.40 4.24 -24.79
CA THR A 22 -8.42 4.27 -23.71
C THR A 22 -8.75 5.37 -22.69
N LEU A 23 -9.11 6.57 -23.17
CA LEU A 23 -9.53 7.69 -22.32
C LEU A 23 -10.83 7.38 -21.56
N GLU A 24 -11.79 6.70 -22.19
CA GLU A 24 -13.05 6.29 -21.56
C GLU A 24 -12.85 5.16 -20.53
N GLN A 25 -11.86 4.29 -20.75
CA GLN A 25 -11.44 3.30 -19.76
C GLN A 25 -10.77 3.96 -18.55
N GLU A 26 -9.86 4.91 -18.78
CA GLU A 26 -9.19 5.67 -17.72
C GLU A 26 -10.19 6.49 -16.89
N ARG A 27 -11.17 7.13 -17.55
CA ARG A 27 -12.25 7.86 -16.86
C ARG A 27 -13.06 6.94 -15.94
N ARG A 28 -13.46 5.76 -16.42
CA ARG A 28 -14.20 4.78 -15.61
C ARG A 28 -13.37 4.26 -14.43
N GLN A 29 -12.09 4.03 -14.64
CA GLN A 29 -11.19 3.62 -13.57
C GLN A 29 -11.03 4.72 -12.51
N ARG A 30 -10.92 5.99 -12.94
CA ARG A 30 -10.87 7.15 -12.04
C ARG A 30 -12.17 7.33 -11.25
N GLU A 31 -13.33 7.24 -11.90
CA GLU A 31 -14.64 7.34 -11.22
C GLU A 31 -14.85 6.23 -10.18
N LEU A 32 -14.35 5.02 -10.44
CA LEU A 32 -14.45 3.89 -9.52
C LEU A 32 -13.53 4.08 -8.30
N LEU A 33 -12.34 4.63 -8.51
CA LEU A 33 -11.41 4.98 -7.43
C LEU A 33 -11.94 6.17 -6.61
N GLU A 34 -12.50 7.17 -7.27
CA GLU A 34 -13.12 8.34 -6.63
C GLU A 34 -14.35 7.95 -5.79
N GLN A 35 -15.18 7.01 -6.25
CA GLN A 35 -16.26 6.43 -5.43
C GLN A 35 -15.72 5.70 -4.20
N HIS A 36 -14.58 5.00 -4.33
CA HIS A 36 -13.95 4.34 -3.20
C HIS A 36 -13.40 5.36 -2.18
N TYR A 37 -12.80 6.48 -2.63
CA TYR A 37 -12.34 7.56 -1.75
C TYR A 37 -13.48 8.36 -1.12
N ALA A 38 -14.57 8.62 -1.86
CA ALA A 38 -15.74 9.32 -1.35
C ALA A 38 -16.47 8.55 -0.23
N GLN A 39 -16.24 7.23 -0.11
CA GLN A 39 -16.71 6.44 1.04
C GLN A 39 -15.87 6.65 2.31
N TYR A 40 -14.61 7.09 2.19
CA TYR A 40 -13.75 7.39 3.35
C TYR A 40 -13.91 8.84 3.85
N ASP A 41 -14.27 9.77 2.98
CA ASP A 41 -14.46 11.20 3.33
C ASP A 41 -15.78 11.48 4.05
N ALA A 42 -16.65 10.47 4.20
CA ALA A 42 -17.93 10.58 4.91
C ALA A 42 -17.86 10.18 6.40
N ASP A 43 -16.70 9.69 6.87
CA ASP A 43 -16.49 9.19 8.24
C ASP A 43 -15.36 9.94 9.00
N ASP A 44 -14.76 11.00 8.44
CA ASP A 44 -13.54 11.66 8.97
C ASP A 44 -13.70 13.17 9.29
N ASP A 45 -14.88 13.58 9.76
CA ASP A 45 -15.11 14.94 10.31
C ASP A 45 -14.95 15.03 11.84
N GLU A 46 -14.26 14.07 12.48
CA GLU A 46 -13.96 14.13 13.92
C GLU A 46 -12.57 13.58 14.26
N THR A 47 -11.55 14.45 14.20
CA THR A 47 -10.35 14.57 15.08
C THR A 47 -9.04 14.86 14.34
N GLY A 48 -8.88 16.11 13.91
CA GLY A 48 -7.57 16.65 13.52
C GLY A 48 -6.85 17.29 14.71
N GLU A 49 -5.87 16.61 15.30
CA GLU A 49 -4.74 17.26 15.99
C GLU A 49 -3.42 16.58 15.62
N TYR A 50 -2.58 17.37 14.93
CA TYR A 50 -1.18 17.12 14.65
C TYR A 50 -0.31 17.51 15.86
N ALA A 51 0.66 16.67 16.22
CA ALA A 51 1.93 17.07 16.85
C ALA A 51 2.96 15.95 16.61
N THR A 52 3.79 16.03 15.56
CA THR A 52 5.20 16.46 15.59
C THR A 52 6.07 15.80 16.68
N ASP A 53 6.93 14.92 16.19
CA ASP A 53 8.21 14.39 16.70
C ASP A 53 9.11 15.47 17.34
N GLU A 54 9.76 15.18 18.47
CA GLU A 54 11.17 15.52 18.82
C GLU A 54 11.64 14.69 20.05
N GLU A 55 12.96 14.57 20.18
CA GLU A 55 13.78 13.48 20.73
C GLU A 55 13.97 13.43 22.27
N ASP A 56 14.56 12.31 22.69
CA ASP A 56 15.10 11.88 23.99
C ASP A 56 15.64 12.98 24.95
N ASP A 57 15.39 12.82 26.27
CA ASP A 57 16.49 12.84 27.24
C ASP A 57 16.15 12.12 28.58
N ASP A 58 17.17 11.42 29.08
CA ASP A 58 17.26 10.65 30.32
C ASP A 58 17.10 11.53 31.57
N MET A 59 16.18 11.18 32.49
CA MET A 59 16.24 11.59 33.91
C MET A 59 15.36 10.67 34.78
N GLY A 60 16.00 9.65 35.37
CA GLY A 60 15.85 9.19 36.76
C GLY A 60 14.46 8.87 37.36
N PRO A 61 14.26 7.68 38.00
CA PRO A 61 13.04 7.38 38.73
C PRO A 61 13.15 7.82 40.19
N VAL A 62 12.71 9.04 40.54
CA VAL A 62 12.40 9.39 41.94
C VAL A 62 11.38 10.53 41.99
N ILE A 63 10.14 10.28 42.43
CA ILE A 63 9.49 11.05 43.51
C ILE A 63 8.55 10.09 44.29
N PRO A 64 8.65 10.07 45.64
CA PRO A 64 7.84 9.25 46.53
C PRO A 64 6.54 9.96 46.95
N GLY A 65 5.53 9.17 47.29
CA GLY A 65 4.39 9.64 48.08
C GLY A 65 3.29 10.34 47.26
N GLY A 66 2.28 9.56 46.91
CA GLY A 66 1.02 10.05 46.40
C GLY A 66 -0.01 8.96 46.61
N ASP A 67 -0.56 8.93 47.82
CA ASP A 67 -1.84 8.25 48.09
C ASP A 67 -2.82 8.64 46.98
N MET A 68 -3.10 7.73 46.06
CA MET A 68 -4.34 7.77 45.30
C MET A 68 -5.41 7.35 46.30
N ALA A 69 -5.79 8.31 47.15
CA ALA A 69 -6.96 8.24 47.98
C ALA A 69 -8.13 7.88 47.05
N ILE A 70 -8.66 6.67 47.25
CA ILE A 70 -10.02 6.34 46.82
C ILE A 70 -10.90 7.44 47.41
N GLU A 71 -11.50 8.26 46.55
CA GLU A 71 -12.56 9.19 46.93
C GLU A 71 -13.74 8.35 47.46
N VAL A 72 -13.69 8.06 48.76
CA VAL A 72 -14.83 7.56 49.52
C VAL A 72 -15.82 8.71 49.56
N PHE A 73 -16.97 8.51 48.91
CA PHE A 73 -18.11 9.41 49.01
C PHE A 73 -18.38 9.78 50.48
N ASP A 74 -18.22 11.06 50.80
CA ASP A 74 -18.71 11.62 52.07
C ASP A 74 -20.23 11.50 52.11
N LEU A 75 -20.73 10.56 52.90
CA LEU A 75 -22.14 10.49 53.28
C LEU A 75 -22.30 11.31 54.57
N PRO A 76 -23.27 12.25 54.64
CA PRO A 76 -23.49 13.02 55.84
C PRO A 76 -23.90 12.09 56.99
N GLU A 77 -23.17 12.21 58.10
CA GLU A 77 -23.57 11.70 59.41
C GLU A 77 -24.93 12.32 59.77
N ASN A 78 -25.98 11.52 59.72
CA ASN A 78 -27.17 11.79 60.52
C ASN A 78 -27.10 10.90 61.75
N ASP A 79 -26.55 11.48 62.81
CA ASP A 79 -26.96 11.19 64.18
C ASP A 79 -28.50 11.25 64.25
N ASP A 80 -29.16 10.11 64.39
CA ASP A 80 -30.45 10.11 65.07
C ASP A 80 -30.70 8.78 65.78
N MET A 81 -30.61 8.89 67.10
CA MET A 81 -30.85 7.87 68.10
C MET A 81 -32.35 7.58 68.17
N PHE A 82 -32.91 6.86 67.18
CA PHE A 82 -34.29 6.35 67.23
C PHE A 82 -34.43 4.95 66.61
N SER A 83 -35.32 4.15 67.19
CA SER A 83 -35.47 2.70 67.04
C SER A 83 -35.54 2.18 65.59
N PRO A 84 -34.76 1.13 65.21
CA PRO A 84 -34.75 0.58 63.86
C PRO A 84 -36.07 -0.15 63.59
N SER A 85 -36.96 0.49 62.85
CA SER A 85 -38.23 -0.07 62.42
C SER A 85 -38.40 0.18 60.92
N ASP A 86 -38.66 -0.90 60.16
CA ASP A 86 -39.01 -1.10 58.72
C ASP A 86 -38.60 -0.09 57.62
N ALA A 87 -38.45 1.20 57.91
CA ALA A 87 -37.96 2.24 57.02
C ALA A 87 -36.51 2.00 56.54
N ASP A 88 -35.65 1.42 57.38
CA ASP A 88 -34.26 1.11 57.01
C ASP A 88 -34.18 -0.12 56.09
N THR A 89 -35.04 -1.11 56.29
CA THR A 89 -35.13 -2.30 55.43
C THR A 89 -35.56 -1.93 54.02
N SER A 90 -36.55 -1.04 53.88
CA SER A 90 -36.99 -0.55 52.57
C SER A 90 -35.86 0.20 51.84
N LYS A 91 -35.17 1.14 52.49
CA LYS A 91 -34.03 1.87 51.90
C LYS A 91 -32.88 0.94 51.49
N LEU A 92 -32.56 -0.06 52.32
CA LEU A 92 -31.52 -1.04 52.03
C LEU A 92 -31.88 -1.91 50.82
N THR A 93 -33.14 -2.36 50.71
CA THR A 93 -33.61 -3.11 49.53
C THR A 93 -33.58 -2.28 48.25
N HIS A 94 -33.88 -0.97 48.32
CA HIS A 94 -33.72 -0.06 47.19
C HIS A 94 -32.25 0.05 46.76
N LYS A 95 -31.32 0.28 47.70
CA LYS A 95 -29.88 0.32 47.42
C LYS A 95 -29.36 -0.99 46.82
N PHE A 96 -29.83 -2.14 47.32
CA PHE A 96 -29.45 -3.45 46.79
C PHE A 96 -29.93 -3.66 45.35
N LYS A 97 -31.19 -3.26 45.05
CA LYS A 97 -31.72 -3.31 43.68
C LYS A 97 -30.96 -2.39 42.73
N GLU A 98 -30.64 -1.17 43.17
CA GLU A 98 -29.81 -0.24 42.40
C GLU A 98 -28.43 -0.84 42.10
N LEU A 99 -27.80 -1.46 43.10
CA LEU A 99 -26.51 -2.13 42.94
C LEU A 99 -26.58 -3.32 41.98
N GLN A 100 -27.64 -4.14 42.04
CA GLN A 100 -27.86 -5.22 41.07
C GLN A 100 -27.98 -4.70 39.64
N ILE A 101 -28.70 -3.60 39.43
CA ILE A 101 -28.81 -2.98 38.10
C ILE A 101 -27.44 -2.47 37.65
N LYS A 102 -26.72 -1.74 38.51
CA LYS A 102 -25.35 -1.27 38.20
C LYS A 102 -24.43 -2.43 37.84
N HIS A 103 -24.45 -3.52 38.62
CA HIS A 103 -23.68 -4.72 38.32
C HIS A 103 -24.03 -5.29 36.95
N ALA A 104 -25.32 -5.51 36.66
CA ALA A 104 -25.77 -6.03 35.39
C ALA A 104 -25.37 -5.13 34.20
N VAL A 105 -25.43 -3.80 34.38
CA VAL A 105 -24.97 -2.84 33.38
C VAL A 105 -23.46 -2.97 33.15
N THR A 106 -22.66 -3.00 34.21
CA THR A 106 -21.20 -3.15 34.09
C THR A 106 -20.79 -4.49 33.47
N GLU A 107 -21.51 -5.57 33.77
CA GLU A 107 -21.30 -6.87 33.13
C GLU A 107 -21.59 -6.81 31.63
N ALA A 108 -22.68 -6.16 31.22
CA ALA A 108 -23.01 -5.96 29.82
C ALA A 108 -21.97 -5.10 29.09
N GLU A 109 -21.47 -4.04 29.72
CA GLU A 109 -20.39 -3.21 29.19
C GLU A 109 -19.09 -4.00 29.01
N ILE A 110 -18.70 -4.81 30.00
CA ILE A 110 -17.54 -5.71 29.89
C ILE A 110 -17.70 -6.68 28.72
N GLN A 111 -18.89 -7.29 28.55
CA GLN A 111 -19.13 -8.20 27.43
C GLN A 111 -19.03 -7.48 26.07
N LYS A 112 -19.61 -6.27 25.96
CA LYS A 112 -19.51 -5.44 24.76
C LYS A 112 -18.04 -5.10 24.43
N LEU A 113 -17.25 -4.72 25.43
CA LEU A 113 -15.83 -4.43 25.27
C LEU A 113 -15.03 -5.66 24.84
N LYS A 114 -15.30 -6.84 25.41
CA LYS A 114 -14.68 -8.11 25.00
C LYS A 114 -14.96 -8.43 23.54
N THR A 115 -16.20 -8.28 23.07
CA THR A 115 -16.54 -8.50 21.66
C THR A 115 -15.83 -7.52 20.73
N LYS A 116 -15.74 -6.24 21.11
CA LYS A 116 -14.99 -5.24 20.35
C LYS A 116 -13.50 -5.57 20.27
N LEU A 117 -12.90 -5.96 21.40
CA LEU A 117 -11.51 -6.38 21.44
C LEU A 117 -11.25 -7.56 20.50
N GLN A 118 -12.10 -8.60 20.56
CA GLN A 118 -11.96 -9.75 19.68
C GLN A 118 -12.07 -9.38 18.19
N ALA A 119 -12.97 -8.45 17.84
CA ALA A 119 -13.10 -7.96 16.47
C ALA A 119 -11.83 -7.24 16.00
N ALA A 120 -11.28 -6.37 16.84
CA ALA A 120 -10.03 -5.66 16.57
C ALA A 120 -8.82 -6.61 16.46
N GLU A 121 -8.74 -7.64 17.31
CA GLU A 121 -7.71 -8.67 17.24
C GLU A 121 -7.79 -9.48 15.94
N ASN A 122 -9.00 -9.86 15.51
CA ASN A 122 -9.19 -10.57 14.25
C ASN A 122 -8.80 -9.70 13.04
N GLU A 123 -9.15 -8.42 13.09
CA GLU A 123 -8.77 -7.46 12.07
C GLU A 123 -7.25 -7.27 12.01
N LYS A 124 -6.58 -7.14 13.16
CA LYS A 124 -5.11 -7.09 13.24
C LYS A 124 -4.47 -8.31 12.57
N VAL A 125 -4.96 -9.52 12.87
CA VAL A 125 -4.44 -10.76 12.24
C VAL A 125 -4.64 -10.74 10.72
N ARG A 126 -5.79 -10.25 10.24
CA ARG A 126 -6.06 -10.10 8.80
C ARG A 126 -5.05 -9.13 8.15
N TRP A 127 -4.82 -7.98 8.76
CA TRP A 127 -3.86 -6.99 8.29
C TRP A 127 -2.42 -7.52 8.31
N GLU A 128 -2.03 -8.30 9.33
CA GLU A 128 -0.70 -8.93 9.40
C GLU A 128 -0.49 -9.96 8.28
N LEU A 129 -1.51 -10.75 7.96
CA LEU A 129 -1.47 -11.70 6.85
C LEU A 129 -1.35 -10.97 5.50
N GLU A 130 -2.16 -9.94 5.28
CA GLU A 130 -2.12 -9.14 4.05
C GLU A 130 -0.78 -8.42 3.89
N LYS A 131 -0.26 -7.83 4.96
CA LYS A 131 1.08 -7.22 4.98
C LYS A 131 2.15 -8.23 4.56
N THR A 132 2.12 -9.43 5.13
CA THR A 132 3.08 -10.48 4.80
C THR A 132 2.97 -10.89 3.33
N GLN A 133 1.74 -11.04 2.83
CA GLN A 133 1.48 -11.39 1.43
C GLN A 133 1.98 -10.32 0.45
N LEU A 134 1.74 -9.03 0.77
CA LEU A 134 2.22 -7.91 -0.04
C LEU A 134 3.75 -7.82 -0.01
N GLN A 135 4.38 -8.02 1.15
CA GLN A 135 5.84 -8.05 1.27
C GLN A 135 6.46 -9.16 0.42
N GLN A 136 5.89 -10.35 0.45
CA GLN A 136 6.33 -11.46 -0.40
C GLN A 136 6.19 -11.13 -1.89
N ASN A 137 5.05 -10.58 -2.31
CA ASN A 137 4.82 -10.20 -3.71
C ASN A 137 5.81 -9.13 -4.19
N ILE A 138 6.08 -8.12 -3.35
CA ILE A 138 7.09 -7.11 -3.65
C ILE A 138 8.46 -7.75 -3.88
N GLU A 139 8.86 -8.70 -3.03
CA GLU A 139 10.17 -9.37 -3.14
C GLU A 139 10.25 -10.25 -4.39
N GLU A 140 9.21 -11.05 -4.66
CA GLU A 140 9.12 -11.86 -5.89
C GLU A 140 9.17 -10.98 -7.15
N ASN A 141 8.49 -9.83 -7.14
CA ASN A 141 8.51 -8.89 -8.25
C ASN A 141 9.89 -8.23 -8.44
N LYS A 142 10.59 -7.89 -7.34
CA LYS A 142 11.98 -7.42 -7.41
C LYS A 142 12.90 -8.47 -8.01
N GLU A 143 12.80 -9.72 -7.58
CA GLU A 143 13.59 -10.81 -8.17
C GLU A 143 13.31 -10.99 -9.67
N ARG A 144 12.03 -10.89 -10.05
CA ARG A 144 11.63 -10.95 -11.46
C ARG A 144 12.24 -9.80 -12.26
N MET A 145 12.25 -8.59 -11.70
CA MET A 145 12.86 -7.42 -12.34
C MET A 145 14.37 -7.58 -12.50
N MET A 146 15.09 -8.03 -11.47
CA MET A 146 16.53 -8.31 -11.54
C MET A 146 16.87 -9.36 -12.62
N LYS A 147 16.05 -10.41 -12.77
CA LYS A 147 16.23 -11.41 -13.83
C LYS A 147 16.04 -10.80 -15.22
N LEU A 148 15.02 -9.96 -15.40
CA LEU A 148 14.80 -9.26 -16.67
C LEU A 148 15.95 -8.30 -17.01
N GLU A 149 16.49 -7.59 -16.02
CA GLU A 149 17.67 -6.74 -16.20
C GLU A 149 18.90 -7.56 -16.61
N SER A 150 19.14 -8.72 -15.98
CA SER A 150 20.22 -9.63 -16.39
C SER A 150 20.07 -10.05 -17.84
N TYR A 151 18.89 -10.53 -18.23
CA TYR A 151 18.62 -10.94 -19.62
C TYR A 151 18.76 -9.78 -20.60
N TRP A 152 18.35 -8.57 -20.21
CA TRP A 152 18.51 -7.38 -21.03
C TRP A 152 19.99 -7.06 -21.26
N ILE A 153 20.83 -7.13 -20.23
CA ILE A 153 22.29 -6.93 -20.34
C ILE A 153 22.92 -8.02 -21.22
N GLU A 154 22.52 -9.29 -21.04
CA GLU A 154 23.02 -10.41 -21.86
C GLU A 154 22.65 -10.23 -23.34
N ALA A 155 21.40 -9.87 -23.62
CA ALA A 155 20.93 -9.59 -24.98
C ALA A 155 21.67 -8.39 -25.60
N GLN A 156 21.91 -7.33 -24.81
CA GLN A 156 22.71 -6.18 -25.25
C GLN A 156 24.16 -6.59 -25.59
N THR A 157 24.77 -7.43 -24.76
CA THR A 157 26.13 -7.94 -24.96
C THR A 157 26.22 -8.77 -26.24
N LEU A 158 25.21 -9.63 -26.48
CA LEU A 158 25.11 -10.42 -27.70
C LEU A 158 24.97 -9.52 -28.95
N CYS A 159 24.08 -8.53 -28.91
CA CYS A 159 23.92 -7.56 -29.99
C CYS A 159 25.23 -6.83 -30.30
N HIS A 160 25.95 -6.39 -29.26
CA HIS A 160 27.25 -5.74 -29.43
C HIS A 160 28.27 -6.67 -30.12
N THR A 161 28.36 -7.92 -29.65
CA THR A 161 29.28 -8.93 -30.20
C THR A 161 28.99 -9.22 -31.67
N VAL A 162 27.71 -9.45 -32.02
CA VAL A 162 27.28 -9.71 -33.39
C VAL A 162 27.59 -8.51 -34.29
N ASN A 163 27.42 -7.29 -33.78
CA ASN A 163 27.71 -6.07 -34.53
C ASN A 163 29.22 -5.91 -34.84
N GLU A 164 30.09 -6.26 -33.88
CA GLU A 164 31.53 -6.25 -34.12
C GLU A 164 31.93 -7.31 -35.16
N HIS A 165 31.42 -8.55 -35.06
CA HIS A 165 31.67 -9.57 -36.08
C HIS A 165 31.15 -9.19 -37.47
N LEU A 166 30.02 -8.50 -37.55
CA LEU A 166 29.50 -7.97 -38.81
C LEU A 166 30.48 -6.94 -39.40
N LYS A 167 30.98 -6.02 -38.58
CA LYS A 167 31.94 -4.98 -38.99
C LYS A 167 33.27 -5.60 -39.45
N GLU A 168 33.78 -6.60 -38.74
CA GLU A 168 34.96 -7.35 -39.15
C GLU A 168 34.75 -8.04 -40.50
N THR A 169 33.62 -8.73 -40.66
CA THR A 169 33.29 -9.44 -41.91
C THR A 169 33.13 -8.47 -43.09
N GLN A 170 32.49 -7.31 -42.87
CA GLN A 170 32.38 -6.26 -43.88
C GLN A 170 33.76 -5.72 -44.29
N SER A 171 34.67 -5.51 -43.33
CA SER A 171 36.05 -5.09 -43.60
C SER A 171 36.81 -6.14 -44.44
N GLN A 172 36.68 -7.43 -44.09
CA GLN A 172 37.27 -8.53 -44.84
C GLN A 172 36.71 -8.60 -46.27
N TYR A 173 35.40 -8.46 -46.44
CA TYR A 173 34.75 -8.43 -47.75
C TYR A 173 35.27 -7.29 -48.62
N GLN A 174 35.36 -6.07 -48.09
CA GLN A 174 35.92 -4.92 -48.81
C GLN A 174 37.38 -5.15 -49.22
N ALA A 175 38.18 -5.80 -48.39
CA ALA A 175 39.55 -6.16 -48.74
C ALA A 175 39.61 -7.20 -49.88
N LEU A 176 38.72 -8.18 -49.86
CA LEU A 176 38.63 -9.20 -50.91
C LEU A 176 38.13 -8.60 -52.23
N GLU A 177 37.14 -7.72 -52.19
CA GLU A 177 36.61 -7.01 -53.35
C GLU A 177 37.71 -6.16 -54.02
N LYS A 178 38.53 -5.44 -53.24
CA LYS A 178 39.70 -4.71 -53.77
C LYS A 178 40.70 -5.65 -54.47
N LYS A 179 41.00 -6.81 -53.88
CA LYS A 179 41.90 -7.81 -54.48
C LYS A 179 41.30 -8.38 -55.78
N TYR A 180 40.01 -8.71 -55.78
CA TYR A 180 39.29 -9.21 -56.94
C TYR A 180 39.31 -8.19 -58.10
N ASN A 181 38.99 -6.92 -57.81
CA ASN A 181 39.01 -5.85 -58.82
C ASN A 181 40.41 -5.64 -59.41
N LYS A 182 41.47 -5.74 -58.58
CA LYS A 182 42.86 -5.68 -59.05
C LYS A 182 43.19 -6.85 -59.98
N ALA A 183 42.83 -8.08 -59.61
CA ALA A 183 43.04 -9.27 -60.44
C ALA A 183 42.27 -9.18 -61.76
N LYS A 184 41.01 -8.75 -61.72
CA LYS A 184 40.16 -8.53 -62.90
C LYS A 184 40.78 -7.52 -63.86
N LYS A 185 41.36 -6.43 -63.36
CA LYS A 185 42.08 -5.44 -64.17
C LYS A 185 43.31 -6.06 -64.84
N LEU A 186 44.14 -6.78 -64.09
CA LEU A 186 45.33 -7.46 -64.64
C LEU A 186 44.97 -8.42 -65.77
N ILE A 187 43.94 -9.25 -65.60
CA ILE A 187 43.48 -10.18 -66.64
C ILE A 187 43.07 -9.41 -67.90
N LYS A 188 42.32 -8.31 -67.74
CA LYS A 188 41.92 -7.47 -68.88
C LYS A 188 43.13 -6.86 -69.59
N ASP A 189 44.12 -6.37 -68.84
CA ASP A 189 45.34 -5.80 -69.40
C ASP A 189 46.18 -6.86 -70.15
N PHE A 190 46.22 -8.10 -69.67
CA PHE A 190 46.86 -9.23 -70.37
C PHE A 190 46.15 -9.62 -71.66
N GLN A 191 44.82 -9.56 -71.70
CA GLN A 191 44.03 -9.90 -72.90
C GLN A 191 44.12 -8.85 -74.00
N GLN A 192 44.57 -7.63 -73.71
CA GLN A 192 44.70 -6.52 -74.67
C GLN A 192 46.10 -6.40 -75.31
N LYS A 193 47.09 -7.17 -74.84
CA LYS A 193 48.43 -7.28 -75.44
C LYS A 193 48.49 -8.47 -76.39
#